data_AF-A0A535WV36-F1
#
_entry.id   AF-A0A535WV36-F1
#
_cell.length_a   1.000
_cell.length_b   1.000
_cell.length_c   1.000
_cell.angle_alpha   90.00
_cell.angle_beta   90.00
_cell.angle_gamma   90.00
#
_symmetry.space_group_name_H-M   'P 1'
#
loop_
_entity.id
_entity.type
_entity.pdbx_description
1 polymer ?
#
loop_
_entity_poly.entity_id
_entity_poly.type
_entity_poly.pdbx_seq_one_letter_code
_entity_poly.pdbx_strand_id
1 'polypeptide(L)' 'MQFLTSAWEQVYGLLVEDGQIAIGTLVAFAAAAGVSALGGEELRDAAGPLLFVLLMSLLLVNLYTTGRKAFAKRVSR' A
#
# COMPACT_ATOMS: atom_id res chain seq x y z
N MET A 1 -23.99 11.57 -7.07
CA MET A 1 -23.38 10.65 -6.07
C MET A 1 -22.98 9.30 -6.67
N GLN A 2 -23.73 8.75 -7.64
CA GLN A 2 -23.43 7.46 -8.27
C GLN A 2 -22.00 7.33 -8.85
N PHE A 3 -21.43 8.40 -9.42
CA PHE A 3 -20.06 8.41 -9.91
C PHE A 3 -19.01 8.20 -8.81
N LEU A 4 -19.18 8.85 -7.66
CA LEU A 4 -18.29 8.69 -6.51
C LEU A 4 -18.39 7.28 -5.93
N THR A 5 -19.60 6.72 -5.89
CA THR A 5 -19.82 5.34 -5.42
C THR A 5 -19.15 4.33 -6.35
N SER A 6 -19.30 4.45 -7.67
CA SER A 6 -18.60 3.56 -8.62
C SER A 6 -17.08 3.74 -8.62
N ALA A 7 -16.59 4.96 -8.43
CA ALA A 7 -15.15 5.19 -8.27
C ALA A 7 -14.63 4.53 -6.98
N TRP A 8 -15.41 4.62 -5.89
CA TRP A 8 -15.08 3.99 -4.61
C TRP A 8 -15.08 2.47 -4.68
N GLU A 9 -16.08 1.85 -5.33
CA GLU A 9 -16.14 0.39 -5.51
C GLU A 9 -14.96 -0.14 -6.33
N GLN A 10 -14.56 0.57 -7.40
CA GLN A 10 -13.37 0.20 -8.18
C GLN A 10 -12.09 0.32 -7.37
N VAL A 11 -11.93 1.42 -6.63
CA VAL A 11 -10.76 1.62 -5.76
C VAL A 11 -10.73 0.57 -4.66
N TYR A 12 -11.87 0.25 -4.04
CA TYR A 12 -11.99 -0.75 -2.99
C TYR A 12 -11.63 -2.15 -3.49
N GLY A 13 -12.19 -2.60 -4.63
CA GLY A 13 -11.84 -3.89 -5.21
C GLY A 13 -10.34 -4.00 -5.51
N LEU A 14 -9.76 -2.93 -6.06
CA LEU A 14 -8.34 -2.92 -6.43
C LEU A 14 -7.39 -2.84 -5.23
N LEU A 15 -7.76 -2.13 -4.16
CA LEU A 15 -6.91 -1.98 -2.97
C LEU A 15 -7.08 -3.15 -1.98
N VAL A 16 -8.30 -3.68 -1.85
CA VAL A 16 -8.68 -4.61 -0.78
C VAL A 16 -8.81 -6.05 -1.29
N GLU A 17 -9.45 -6.28 -2.44
CA GLU A 17 -9.69 -7.66 -2.92
C GLU A 17 -8.44 -8.30 -3.52
N ASP A 18 -7.53 -7.51 -4.10
CA ASP A 18 -6.28 -8.03 -4.69
C ASP A 18 -5.24 -8.48 -3.63
N GLY A 19 -5.49 -8.30 -2.32
CA GLY A 19 -4.71 -8.85 -1.20
C GLY A 19 -3.27 -8.34 -1.05
N GLN A 20 -2.71 -7.66 -2.06
CA GLN A 20 -1.35 -7.15 -2.07
C GLN A 20 -1.10 -6.09 -1.01
N ILE A 21 -2.08 -5.25 -0.70
CA ILE A 21 -1.94 -4.24 0.36
C ILE A 21 -1.91 -4.90 1.73
N ALA A 22 -2.73 -5.93 1.96
CA ALA A 22 -2.72 -6.65 3.23
C ALA A 22 -1.36 -7.33 3.47
N ILE A 23 -0.86 -8.09 2.48
CA ILE A 23 0.45 -8.75 2.57
C ILE A 23 1.57 -7.71 2.69
N GLY A 24 1.55 -6.66 1.86
CA GLY A 24 2.55 -5.60 1.90
C GLY A 24 2.58 -4.85 3.23
N THR A 25 1.42 -4.65 3.86
CA THR A 25 1.31 -4.01 5.19
C THR A 25 1.92 -4.91 6.27
N LEU A 26 1.66 -6.21 6.23
CA LEU A 26 2.27 -7.17 7.16
C LEU A 26 3.80 -7.21 7.00
N VAL A 27 4.31 -7.21 5.76
CA VAL A 27 5.74 -7.15 5.49
C VAL A 27 6.35 -5.84 5.98
N ALA A 28 5.71 -4.69 5.73
CA ALA A 28 6.17 -3.39 6.22
C ALA A 28 6.22 -3.33 7.75
N PHE A 29 5.19 -3.86 8.41
CA PHE A 29 5.14 -3.96 9.86
C PHE A 29 6.24 -4.86 10.42
N ALA A 30 6.44 -6.05 9.83
CA ALA A 30 7.50 -6.96 10.23
C ALA A 30 8.89 -6.34 10.05
N ALA A 31 9.12 -5.59 8.97
CA ALA A 31 10.38 -4.89 8.73
C ALA A 31 10.62 -3.80 9.79
N ALA A 32 9.63 -2.96 10.07
CA ALA A 32 9.74 -1.93 11.10
C ALA A 32 9.94 -2.54 12.50
N ALA A 33 9.26 -3.65 12.80
CA ALA A 33 9.44 -4.40 14.05
C ALA A 33 10.85 -4.98 14.16
N GLY A 34 11.41 -5.51 13.06
CA GLY A 34 12.79 -6.01 13.01
C GLY A 34 13.81 -4.90 13.26
N VAL A 35 13.62 -3.72 12.65
CA VAL A 35 14.47 -2.54 12.89
C VAL A 35 14.40 -2.08 14.35
N SER A 36 13.19 -2.07 14.93
CA SER A 36 12.98 -1.71 16.33
C SER A 36 13.58 -2.72 17.31
N ALA A 37 13.47 -4.01 17.02
CA ALA A 37 13.92 -5.08 17.91
C ALA A 37 15.44 -5.32 17.87
N LEU A 38 16.08 -5.08 16.73
CA LEU A 38 17.51 -5.33 16.53
C LEU A 38 18.37 -4.06 16.60
N GLY A 39 17.73 -2.88 16.59
CA GLY A 39 18.40 -1.59 16.56
C GLY A 39 18.68 -1.00 17.95
N GLY A 40 19.61 -0.04 17.98
CA GLY A 40 19.80 0.83 19.15
C GLY A 40 18.67 1.86 19.31
N GLU A 41 18.79 2.72 20.32
CA GLU A 41 17.75 3.70 20.69
C GLU A 41 17.32 4.60 19.50
N GLU A 42 18.26 5.08 18.70
CA GLU A 42 17.99 5.87 17.49
C GLU A 42 17.17 5.11 16.42
N LEU A 43 17.46 3.82 16.21
CA LEU A 43 16.74 2.99 15.23
C LEU A 43 15.33 2.64 15.71
N ARG A 44 15.16 2.48 17.02
CA ARG A 44 13.85 2.26 17.63
C ARG A 44 12.93 3.46 17.43
N ASP A 45 13.46 4.67 17.63
CA ASP A 45 12.72 5.92 17.41
C ASP A 45 12.41 6.15 15.92
N ALA A 46 13.28 5.68 15.02
CA ALA A 46 13.05 5.71 13.58
C ALA A 46 12.02 4.69 13.08
N ALA A 47 11.63 3.67 13.87
CA ALA A 47 10.75 2.60 13.42
C ALA A 47 9.35 3.09 13.01
N GLY A 48 8.81 4.10 13.70
CA GLY A 48 7.52 4.73 13.37
C GLY A 48 7.56 5.46 12.01
N PRO A 49 8.47 6.43 11.83
CA PRO A 49 8.69 7.09 10.53
C PRO A 49 9.00 6.10 9.39
N LEU A 50 9.81 5.08 9.65
CA LEU A 50 10.10 4.02 8.68
C LEU A 50 8.83 3.28 8.25
N LEU A 51 8.00 2.86 9.20
CA LEU A 51 6.73 2.19 8.91
C LEU A 51 5.83 3.08 8.04
N PHE A 52 5.74 4.37 8.36
CA PHE A 52 4.98 5.33 7.56
C PHE A 52 5.48 5.41 6.12
N VAL A 53 6.79 5.53 5.92
CA VAL A 53 7.41 5.59 4.58
C VAL A 53 7.14 4.30 3.79
N LEU A 54 7.25 3.14 4.42
CA LEU A 54 6.99 1.85 3.80
C LEU A 54 5.52 1.73 3.35
N LEU A 55 4.57 2.10 4.21
CA LEU A 55 3.14 2.03 3.89
C LEU A 55 2.73 3.06 2.83
N MET A 56 3.28 4.27 2.87
CA MET A 56 3.05 5.26 1.81
C MET A 56 3.61 4.82 0.47
N SER A 57 4.82 4.25 0.47
CA SER A 57 5.42 3.69 -0.76
C SER A 57 4.57 2.56 -1.32
N LEU A 58 4.11 1.64 -0.46
CA LEU A 58 3.22 0.54 -0.84
C LEU A 58 1.93 1.06 -1.47
N LEU A 59 1.29 2.04 -0.83
CA LEU A 59 0.05 2.65 -1.33
C LEU A 59 0.25 3.28 -2.71
N LEU A 60 1.31 4.07 -2.89
CA LEU A 60 1.59 4.75 -4.16
C LEU A 60 1.89 3.75 -5.28
N VAL A 61 2.69 2.71 -5.00
CA VAL A 61 3.01 1.66 -5.96
C VAL A 61 1.75 0.87 -6.34
N ASN A 62 0.93 0.51 -5.35
CA ASN A 62 -0.33 -0.18 -5.61
C ASN A 62 -1.27 0.69 -6.46
N LEU A 63 -1.45 1.96 -6.11
CA LEU A 63 -2.27 2.89 -6.88
C LEU A 63 -1.78 3.05 -8.32
N TYR A 64 -0.46 3.21 -8.52
CA TYR A 64 0.13 3.34 -9.85
C TYR A 64 -0.08 2.07 -10.70
N THR A 65 0.24 0.90 -10.14
CA THR A 65 0.12 -0.38 -10.85
C THR A 65 -1.34 -0.69 -11.19
N THR A 66 -2.25 -0.47 -10.25
CA THR A 66 -3.70 -0.55 -10.43
C THR A 66 -4.19 0.40 -11.53
N GLY A 67 -3.84 1.68 -11.45
CA GLY A 67 -4.25 2.68 -12.44
C GLY A 67 -3.76 2.33 -13.84
N ARG A 68 -2.53 1.82 -13.95
CA ARG A 68 -1.97 1.32 -15.21
C ARG A 68 -2.72 0.10 -15.76
N LYS A 69 -3.04 -0.88 -14.92
CA LYS A 69 -3.81 -2.07 -15.33
C LYS A 69 -5.20 -1.66 -15.84
N ALA A 70 -5.88 -0.76 -15.12
CA ALA A 70 -7.18 -0.24 -15.52
C ALA A 70 -7.12 0.53 -16.85
N PHE A 71 -6.10 1.36 -17.03
CA PHE A 71 -5.87 2.07 -18.29
C PHE A 71 -5.61 1.10 -19.46
N ALA A 72 -4.72 0.12 -19.27
CA ALA A 72 -4.43 -0.88 -20.29
C ALA A 72 -5.68 -1.66 -20.72
N LYS A 73 -6.50 -2.09 -19.75
CA LYS A 73 -7.79 -2.77 -20.01
C LYS A 73 -8.79 -1.91 -20.79
N ARG A 74 -8.72 -0.58 -20.65
CA ARG A 74 -9.57 0.36 -21.39
C ARG A 74 -9.10 0.55 -22.84
N VAL A 75 -7.79 0.55 -23.08
CA VAL A 75 -7.21 0.73 -24.43
C VAL A 75 -7.28 -0.55 -25.27
N SER A 76 -7.29 -1.74 -24.64
CA SER A 76 -7.39 -3.02 -25.34
C SER A 76 -8.83 -3.48 -25.65
N ARG A 77 -9.84 -2.64 -25.36
CA ARG A 77 -11.25 -2.85 -25.71
C ARG A 77 -11.63 -1.87 -26.80
#